data_AF-A0A382D7J5-F1
#
_entry.id   AF-A0A382D7J5-F1
#
_cell.length_a   1.000
_cell.length_b   1.000
_cell.length_c   1.000
_cell.angle_alpha   90.00
_cell.angle_beta   90.00
_cell.angle_gamma   90.00
#
_symmetry.space_group_name_H-M   'P 1'
#
loop_
_entity.id
_entity.type
_entity.pdbx_description
1 polymer ?
#
loop_
_entity_poly.entity_id
_entity_poly.type
_entity_poly.pdbx_seq_one_letter_code
_entity_poly.pdbx_strand_id
1 'polypeptide(L)'
;MYAIVVGCGTTGIKIAEWLMASGAEITLIEKFTEKQRFADNLLGSVVVLGDGTTIDTQNTAGARRADLFIATLSSDEDNMLACQIAKHYFEVNRTIAISGNPDNANLFRLLGIDIVVDVTDLITEKIQSLVAPMLVEDL
;
A
#
# COMPACT_ATOMS: atom_id res chain seq x y z
N MET A 1 -1.32 -4.15 -17.06
CA MET A 1 -1.78 -4.12 -15.65
C MET A 1 -1.86 -2.67 -15.23
N TYR A 2 -2.97 -2.28 -14.61
CA TYR A 2 -3.15 -0.97 -13.99
C TYR A 2 -3.18 -1.11 -12.47
N ALA A 3 -2.31 -0.38 -11.78
CA ALA A 3 -2.19 -0.41 -10.33
C ALA A 3 -2.38 0.98 -9.71
N ILE A 4 -3.06 1.01 -8.57
CA ILE A 4 -3.17 2.22 -7.74
C ILE A 4 -2.37 2.00 -6.45
N VAL A 5 -1.59 2.99 -6.08
CA VAL A 5 -0.87 3.02 -4.79
C VAL A 5 -1.31 4.25 -4.01
N VAL A 6 -1.75 4.06 -2.77
CA VAL A 6 -2.20 5.13 -1.89
C VAL A 6 -1.10 5.46 -0.88
N GLY A 7 -0.72 6.73 -0.85
CA GLY A 7 0.37 7.28 -0.06
C GLY A 7 1.67 7.42 -0.86
N CYS A 8 2.21 8.63 -0.92
CA CYS A 8 3.52 8.94 -1.49
C CYS A 8 4.62 8.96 -0.41
N GLY A 9 4.52 8.07 0.57
CA GLY A 9 5.60 7.81 1.52
C GLY A 9 6.72 6.97 0.89
N THR A 10 7.78 6.72 1.65
CA THR A 10 8.94 5.93 1.19
C THR A 10 8.54 4.58 0.59
N THR A 11 7.61 3.86 1.23
CA THR A 11 7.17 2.55 0.76
C THR A 11 6.34 2.66 -0.51
N GLY A 12 5.35 3.55 -0.55
CA GLY A 12 4.50 3.75 -1.74
C GLY A 12 5.30 4.18 -2.96
N ILE A 13 6.28 5.08 -2.79
CA ILE A 13 7.18 5.51 -3.88
C ILE A 13 8.01 4.34 -4.41
N LYS A 14 8.66 3.56 -3.54
CA LYS A 14 9.48 2.41 -3.98
C LYS A 14 8.65 1.34 -4.70
N ILE A 15 7.42 1.11 -4.23
CA ILE A 15 6.49 0.20 -4.90
C ILE A 15 6.12 0.74 -6.28
N ALA A 16 5.81 2.04 -6.39
CA ALA A 16 5.49 2.70 -7.65
C ALA A 16 6.66 2.64 -8.64
N GLU A 17 7.89 2.94 -8.20
CA GLU A 17 9.11 2.82 -9.00
C GLU A 17 9.28 1.40 -9.55
N TRP A 18 9.15 0.39 -8.69
CA TRP A 18 9.29 -1.01 -9.09
C TRP A 18 8.20 -1.45 -10.07
N LEU A 19 6.95 -1.05 -9.85
CA LEU A 19 5.82 -1.36 -10.74
C LEU A 19 6.02 -0.73 -12.13
N MET A 20 6.43 0.54 -12.19
CA MET A 20 6.72 1.23 -13.44
C MET A 20 7.89 0.60 -14.18
N ALA A 21 8.98 0.29 -13.47
CA ALA A 21 10.14 -0.40 -14.06
C ALA A 21 9.77 -1.79 -14.61
N SER A 22 8.72 -2.41 -14.05
CA SER A 22 8.17 -3.68 -14.50
C SER A 22 7.14 -3.55 -15.64
N GLY A 23 6.91 -2.33 -16.16
CA GLY A 23 6.00 -2.04 -17.27
C GLY A 23 4.53 -1.91 -16.89
N ALA A 24 4.20 -1.75 -15.61
CA ALA A 24 2.83 -1.47 -15.18
C ALA A 24 2.46 -0.01 -15.42
N GLU A 25 1.20 0.23 -15.76
CA GLU A 25 0.62 1.57 -15.70
C GLU A 25 0.22 1.84 -14.24
N ILE A 26 0.55 3.01 -13.70
CA ILE A 26 0.32 3.32 -12.30
C ILE A 26 -0.42 4.65 -12.09
N THR A 27 -1.08 4.76 -10.96
CA THR A 27 -1.51 6.05 -10.39
C THR A 27 -1.27 6.05 -8.90
N LEU A 28 -0.66 7.13 -8.40
CA LEU A 28 -0.50 7.37 -6.98
C LEU A 28 -1.66 8.24 -6.47
N ILE A 29 -2.09 8.02 -5.24
CA ILE A 29 -3.03 8.91 -4.54
C ILE A 29 -2.33 9.48 -3.32
N GLU A 30 -2.34 10.80 -3.17
CA GLU A 30 -1.72 11.48 -2.04
C GLU A 30 -2.51 12.73 -1.66
N LYS A 31 -2.69 12.97 -0.35
CA LYS A 31 -3.48 14.09 0.17
C LYS A 31 -2.65 15.36 0.40
N PHE A 32 -1.33 15.22 0.55
CA PHE A 32 -0.44 16.34 0.81
C PHE A 32 0.26 16.81 -0.47
N THR A 33 0.01 18.06 -0.87
CA THR A 33 0.57 18.67 -2.10
C THR A 33 2.10 18.61 -2.15
N GLU A 34 2.77 18.70 -1.01
CA GLU A 34 4.23 18.60 -0.94
C GLU A 34 4.76 17.22 -1.38
N LYS A 35 4.11 16.14 -0.92
CA LYS A 35 4.46 14.77 -1.28
C LYS A 35 4.06 14.45 -2.71
N GLN A 36 2.93 14.99 -3.18
CA GLN A 36 2.53 14.90 -4.59
C GLN A 36 3.60 15.51 -5.50
N ARG A 37 4.05 16.75 -5.23
CA ARG A 37 5.11 17.40 -6.01
C ARG A 37 6.41 16.61 -6.01
N PHE A 38 6.78 16.06 -4.85
CA PHE A 38 7.96 15.21 -4.73
C PHE A 38 7.86 13.96 -5.63
N ALA A 39 6.74 13.24 -5.54
CA ALA A 39 6.50 12.05 -6.36
C ALA A 39 6.41 12.38 -7.85
N ASP A 40 5.72 13.46 -8.24
CA ASP A 40 5.62 13.88 -9.64
C ASP A 40 6.99 14.23 -10.26
N ASN A 41 7.88 14.86 -9.49
CA ASN A 41 9.24 15.16 -9.94
C ASN A 41 10.08 13.90 -10.15
N LEU A 42 9.83 12.85 -9.36
CA LEU A 42 10.60 11.61 -9.39
C LEU A 42 10.07 10.62 -10.42
N LEU A 43 8.74 10.53 -10.56
CA LEU A 43 8.03 9.47 -11.28
C LEU A 43 7.28 9.99 -12.53
N GLY A 44 7.24 11.31 -12.74
CA GLY A 44 6.35 11.95 -13.70
C GLY A 44 4.96 12.22 -13.12
N SER A 45 4.13 12.99 -13.82
CA SER A 45 2.78 13.40 -13.36
C SER A 45 1.79 12.23 -13.29
N VAL A 46 1.93 11.40 -12.26
CA VAL A 46 1.16 10.17 -12.03
C VAL A 46 0.35 10.22 -10.73
N VAL A 47 0.36 11.34 -10.02
CA VAL A 47 -0.32 11.49 -8.74
C VAL A 47 -1.68 12.19 -8.89
N VAL A 48 -2.71 11.59 -8.32
CA VAL A 48 -3.99 12.23 -8.02
C VAL A 48 -3.92 12.83 -6.62
N LEU A 49 -4.06 14.15 -6.54
CA LEU A 49 -4.12 14.86 -5.26
C LEU A 49 -5.51 14.69 -4.62
N GLY A 50 -5.57 14.02 -3.48
CA GLY A 50 -6.82 13.78 -2.75
C GLY A 50 -6.67 12.76 -1.61
N ASP A 51 -7.73 12.58 -0.85
CA ASP A 51 -7.78 11.59 0.22
C ASP A 51 -8.17 10.21 -0.33
N GLY A 52 -7.24 9.26 -0.27
CA GLY A 52 -7.46 7.89 -0.74
C GLY A 52 -8.52 7.09 0.03
N THR A 53 -9.04 7.62 1.13
CA THR A 53 -10.19 7.06 1.87
C THR A 53 -11.55 7.55 1.36
N THR A 54 -11.58 8.29 0.24
CA THR A 54 -12.81 8.81 -0.35
C THR A 54 -13.11 8.17 -1.71
N ILE A 55 -14.41 7.93 -1.97
CA ILE A 55 -14.89 7.39 -3.24
C ILE A 55 -14.51 8.30 -4.41
N ASP A 56 -14.70 9.61 -4.26
CA ASP A 56 -14.43 10.57 -5.35
C ASP A 56 -12.96 10.59 -5.79
N THR A 57 -12.03 10.54 -4.82
CA THR A 57 -10.60 10.49 -5.12
C THR A 57 -10.23 9.19 -5.82
N GLN A 58 -10.69 8.04 -5.31
CA GLN A 58 -10.43 6.74 -5.94
C GLN A 58 -11.05 6.64 -7.34
N ASN A 59 -12.24 7.22 -7.55
CA ASN A 59 -12.87 7.28 -8.86
C ASN A 59 -12.06 8.13 -9.84
N THR A 60 -11.55 9.29 -9.38
CA THR A 60 -10.67 10.15 -10.17
C THR A 60 -9.37 9.43 -10.54
N ALA A 61 -8.84 8.63 -9.64
CA ALA A 61 -7.71 7.74 -9.87
C ALA A 61 -8.06 6.48 -10.68
N GLY A 62 -9.28 6.34 -11.20
CA GLY A 62 -9.64 5.23 -12.08
C GLY A 62 -9.76 3.86 -11.39
N ALA A 63 -10.10 3.81 -10.09
CA ALA A 63 -10.15 2.57 -9.31
C ALA A 63 -10.99 1.45 -9.97
N ARG A 64 -12.08 1.78 -10.68
CA ARG A 64 -12.93 0.78 -11.37
C ARG A 64 -12.18 -0.08 -12.40
N ARG A 65 -11.09 0.41 -12.98
CA ARG A 65 -10.27 -0.33 -13.95
C ARG A 65 -8.98 -0.88 -13.35
N ALA A 66 -8.75 -0.70 -12.05
CA ALA A 66 -7.52 -1.16 -11.41
C ALA A 66 -7.54 -2.68 -11.23
N ASP A 67 -6.45 -3.31 -11.65
CA ASP A 67 -6.19 -4.73 -11.38
C ASP A 67 -5.72 -4.92 -9.92
N LEU A 68 -5.05 -3.90 -9.39
CA LEU A 68 -4.36 -3.92 -8.10
C LEU A 68 -4.51 -2.57 -7.38
N PHE A 69 -4.82 -2.60 -6.09
CA PHE A 69 -4.87 -1.43 -5.22
C PHE A 69 -4.06 -1.67 -3.95
N ILE A 70 -3.08 -0.80 -3.68
CA ILE A 70 -2.15 -0.95 -2.55
C ILE A 70 -2.25 0.27 -1.64
N ALA A 71 -2.58 0.08 -0.37
CA ALA A 71 -2.63 1.15 0.62
C ALA A 71 -1.38 1.11 1.53
N THR A 72 -0.62 2.21 1.52
CA THR A 72 0.66 2.37 2.23
C THR A 72 0.69 3.60 3.15
N LEU A 73 -0.48 4.01 3.63
CA LEU A 73 -0.66 5.11 4.57
C LEU A 73 -0.11 4.72 5.95
N SER A 74 0.09 5.73 6.80
CA SER A 74 0.64 5.56 8.14
C SER A 74 -0.36 5.00 9.17
N SER A 75 -1.66 5.06 8.88
CA SER A 75 -2.71 4.52 9.73
C SER A 75 -3.22 3.21 9.14
N ASP A 76 -3.29 2.19 9.99
CA ASP A 76 -3.89 0.91 9.66
C ASP A 76 -5.37 1.11 9.30
N GLU A 77 -6.10 1.94 10.04
CA GLU A 77 -7.52 2.23 9.77
C GLU A 77 -7.72 2.88 8.40
N ASP A 78 -6.86 3.82 8.03
CA ASP A 78 -6.91 4.46 6.70
C ASP A 78 -6.61 3.45 5.58
N ASN A 79 -5.61 2.58 5.77
CA ASN A 79 -5.29 1.53 4.80
C ASN A 79 -6.46 0.55 4.62
N MET A 80 -7.08 0.16 5.73
CA MET A 80 -8.24 -0.71 5.75
C MET A 80 -9.41 -0.08 4.98
N LEU A 81 -9.77 1.16 5.32
CA LEU A 81 -10.88 1.88 4.71
C LEU A 81 -10.65 2.10 3.21
N ALA A 82 -9.45 2.53 2.81
CA ALA A 82 -9.10 2.73 1.41
C ALA A 82 -9.24 1.43 0.61
N CYS A 83 -8.69 0.32 1.11
CA CYS A 83 -8.82 -0.99 0.47
C CYS A 83 -10.26 -1.50 0.43
N GLN A 84 -11.07 -1.26 1.47
CA GLN A 84 -12.48 -1.66 1.46
C GLN A 84 -13.28 -0.93 0.40
N ILE A 85 -13.08 0.38 0.23
CA ILE A 85 -13.73 1.14 -0.84
C ILE A 85 -13.31 0.58 -2.20
N ALA A 86 -12.01 0.35 -2.42
CA ALA A 86 -11.51 -0.23 -3.65
C ALA A 86 -12.14 -1.61 -3.92
N LYS A 87 -12.20 -2.48 -2.91
CA LYS A 87 -12.71 -3.85 -3.03
C LYS A 87 -14.21 -3.90 -3.26
N HIS A 88 -15.00 -3.20 -2.44
CA HIS A 88 -16.44 -3.39 -2.38
C HIS A 88 -17.22 -2.40 -3.23
N TYR A 89 -16.70 -1.19 -3.45
CA TYR A 89 -17.37 -0.18 -4.27
C TYR A 89 -16.87 -0.18 -5.72
N PHE A 90 -15.56 -0.34 -5.92
CA PHE A 90 -14.95 -0.35 -7.26
C PHE A 90 -14.69 -1.75 -7.79
N GLU A 91 -14.93 -2.79 -6.99
CA GLU A 91 -14.76 -4.20 -7.38
C GLU A 91 -13.32 -4.51 -7.84
N VAL A 92 -12.32 -3.84 -7.26
CA VAL A 92 -10.91 -4.10 -7.56
C VAL A 92 -10.58 -5.54 -7.20
N ASN A 93 -10.01 -6.26 -8.18
CA ASN A 93 -9.74 -7.69 -8.06
C ASN A 93 -8.82 -8.02 -6.89
N ARG A 94 -7.76 -7.23 -6.68
CA ARG A 94 -6.75 -7.47 -5.66
C ARG A 94 -6.40 -6.22 -4.86
N THR A 95 -6.50 -6.33 -3.55
CA THR A 95 -6.16 -5.27 -2.59
C THR A 95 -5.04 -5.70 -1.66
N ILE A 96 -4.11 -4.79 -1.37
CA ILE A 96 -3.00 -5.01 -0.43
C ILE A 96 -2.96 -3.84 0.55
N ALA A 97 -3.00 -4.14 1.84
CA ALA A 97 -2.84 -3.14 2.90
C ALA A 97 -1.57 -3.40 3.71
N ILE A 98 -0.84 -2.34 4.04
CA ILE A 98 0.23 -2.41 5.04
C ILE A 98 -0.38 -2.22 6.43
N SER A 99 0.04 -3.05 7.39
CA SER A 99 -0.35 -2.92 8.80
C SER A 99 0.88 -2.92 9.69
N GLY A 100 0.91 -2.00 10.65
CA GLY A 100 1.91 -1.98 11.72
C GLY A 100 1.50 -2.75 12.97
N ASN A 101 0.22 -3.12 13.08
CA ASN A 101 -0.32 -3.82 14.25
C ASN A 101 -0.75 -5.26 13.89
N PRO A 102 -0.06 -6.28 14.40
CA PRO A 102 -0.37 -7.67 14.10
C PRO A 102 -1.76 -8.13 14.53
N ASP A 103 -2.33 -7.49 15.54
CA ASP A 103 -3.67 -7.81 16.01
C ASP A 103 -4.75 -7.45 14.96
N ASN A 104 -4.43 -6.54 14.03
CA ASN A 104 -5.35 -6.10 12.99
C ASN A 104 -5.42 -7.03 11.78
N ALA A 105 -4.42 -7.90 11.56
CA ALA A 105 -4.34 -8.73 10.36
C ALA A 105 -5.57 -9.63 10.17
N ASN A 106 -6.09 -10.21 11.26
CA ASN A 106 -7.30 -11.04 11.23
C ASN A 106 -8.55 -10.23 10.90
N LEU A 107 -8.67 -9.03 11.47
CA LEU A 107 -9.79 -8.13 11.19
C LEU A 107 -9.81 -7.71 9.72
N PHE A 108 -8.66 -7.37 9.14
CA PHE A 108 -8.54 -6.96 7.75
C PHE A 108 -8.98 -8.06 6.78
N ARG A 109 -8.60 -9.31 7.06
CA ARG A 109 -9.05 -10.47 6.27
C ARG A 109 -10.56 -10.67 6.36
N LEU A 110 -11.14 -10.55 7.55
CA LEU A 110 -12.60 -10.64 7.74
C LEU A 110 -13.36 -9.58 6.93
N LEU A 111 -12.74 -8.41 6.76
CA LEU A 111 -13.30 -7.27 6.04
C LEU A 111 -13.12 -7.33 4.51
N GLY A 112 -12.53 -8.40 3.99
CA GLY A 112 -12.41 -8.68 2.56
C GLY A 112 -11.17 -8.11 1.89
N ILE A 113 -10.17 -7.68 2.65
CA ILE A 113 -8.87 -7.27 2.11
C ILE A 113 -8.08 -8.52 1.73
N ASP A 114 -7.61 -8.60 0.47
CA ASP A 114 -7.04 -9.84 -0.07
C ASP A 114 -5.68 -10.19 0.56
N ILE A 115 -4.85 -9.18 0.81
CA ILE A 115 -3.52 -9.34 1.38
C ILE A 115 -3.27 -8.25 2.41
N VAL A 116 -2.77 -8.65 3.57
CA VAL A 116 -2.27 -7.76 4.61
C VAL A 116 -0.79 -8.04 4.79
N VAL A 117 0.03 -7.01 4.62
CA VAL A 117 1.46 -7.07 4.91
C VAL A 117 1.67 -6.53 6.30
N ASP A 118 1.93 -7.44 7.23
CA ASP A 118 2.32 -7.11 8.58
C ASP A 118 3.80 -6.73 8.62
N VAL A 119 4.09 -5.47 8.90
CA VAL A 119 5.45 -4.97 8.94
C VAL A 119 6.15 -5.37 10.23
N THR A 120 5.44 -5.43 11.34
CA THR A 120 6.00 -5.75 12.65
C THR A 120 6.45 -7.21 12.69
N ASP A 121 5.61 -8.13 12.22
CA ASP A 121 5.94 -9.54 12.11
C ASP A 121 7.08 -9.76 11.11
N LEU A 122 7.01 -9.14 9.92
CA LEU A 122 8.05 -9.29 8.89
C LEU A 122 9.43 -8.83 9.38
N ILE A 123 9.49 -7.68 10.07
CA ILE A 123 10.74 -7.18 10.65
C ILE A 123 11.21 -8.11 11.79
N THR A 124 10.31 -8.55 12.65
CA THR A 124 10.62 -9.44 13.77
C THR A 124 11.21 -10.76 13.28
N GLU A 125 10.55 -11.44 12.35
CA GLU A 125 11.02 -12.66 11.71
C GLU A 125 12.39 -12.47 11.07
N LYS A 126 12.59 -11.33 10.38
CA LYS A 126 13.86 -11.04 9.72
C LYS A 126 15.00 -10.85 10.73
N ILE A 127 14.77 -10.12 11.82
CA ILE A 127 15.77 -9.93 12.87
C ILE A 127 16.06 -11.26 13.58
N GLN A 128 15.04 -12.03 13.93
CA GLN A 128 15.21 -13.35 14.54
C GLN A 128 16.03 -14.28 13.66
N SER A 129 15.77 -14.30 12.34
CA SER A 129 16.55 -15.09 11.38
C SER A 129 18.03 -14.68 11.32
N LEU A 130 18.35 -13.41 11.53
CA LEU A 130 19.73 -12.91 11.52
C LEU A 130 20.45 -13.17 12.85
N VAL A 131 19.74 -13.10 13.97
CA VAL A 131 20.30 -13.24 15.32
C VAL A 131 20.37 -14.71 15.74
N ALA A 132 19.45 -15.57 15.30
CA ALA A 132 19.39 -16.97 15.73
C ALA A 132 20.71 -17.73 15.57
N PRO A 133 21.47 -17.62 14.46
CA PRO A 133 22.77 -18.29 14.34
C PRO A 133 23.79 -17.80 15.38
N MET A 134 23.74 -16.53 15.79
CA MET A 134 24.68 -15.94 16.76
C MET A 134 24.45 -16.44 18.19
N LEU A 135 23.25 -16.93 18.49
CA LEU A 135 22.90 -17.46 19.82
C LEU A 135 23.33 -18.93 20.00
N VAL A 136 23.66 -19.63 18.91
CA VAL A 136 23.99 -21.07 18.92
C VAL A 136 25.50 -21.31 19.02
N GLU A 137 26.34 -20.31 18.73
CA GLU A 137 27.81 -20.44 18.80
C GLU A 137 28.40 -20.43 20.23
N ASP A 138 27.56 -20.25 21.27
CA ASP A 138 27.97 -20.24 22.69
C ASP A 138 27.76 -21.58 23.46
N LEU A 139 27.56 -22.71 22.75
CA LEU A 139 27.41 -24.07 23.37
C LEU A 139 28.49 -25.07 22.93
#